data_AF-A0A525JPL5-F1
#
_entry.id   AF-A0A525JPL5-F1
#
_cell.length_a   1.000
_cell.length_b   1.000
_cell.length_c   1.000
_cell.angle_alpha   90.00
_cell.angle_beta   90.00
_cell.angle_gamma   90.00
#
_symmetry.space_group_name_H-M   'P 1'
#
loop_
_entity.id
_entity.type
_entity.pdbx_description
1 polymer ?
#
loop_
_entity_poly.entity_id
_entity_poly.type
_entity_poly.pdbx_seq_one_letter_code
_entity_poly.pdbx_strand_id
1 'polypeptide(L)'
;MNARPGLAAAKLLASLCVCGLAGACITAPFHDAKVDPRSPIAAEVARTVRPDAPFPTFVNFPKKPTDVRPHRQYGYAAAQVELDAAAIVAGTADSTWTLSDTEAFAMQARADAGPELPPPDPADTAAFAKDQRARATPPPPPKR
;
A
#
# COMPACT_ATOMS: atom_id res chain seq x y z
N MET A 1 -52.52 53.79 -28.87
CA MET A 1 -51.64 52.61 -29.03
C MET A 1 -52.12 51.55 -28.04
N ASN A 2 -52.89 50.57 -28.51
CA ASN A 2 -53.52 49.56 -27.66
C ASN A 2 -52.59 48.36 -27.48
N ALA A 3 -51.96 48.24 -26.32
CA ALA A 3 -51.18 47.06 -25.96
C ALA A 3 -52.11 45.89 -25.64
N ARG A 4 -51.94 44.77 -26.35
CA ARG A 4 -52.75 43.55 -26.19
C ARG A 4 -52.41 42.83 -24.86
N PRO A 5 -53.38 42.59 -23.95
CA PRO A 5 -53.13 42.05 -22.61
C PRO A 5 -52.66 40.58 -22.58
N GLY A 6 -52.79 39.83 -23.69
CA GLY A 6 -52.43 38.41 -23.76
C GLY A 6 -50.92 38.10 -23.73
N LEU A 7 -50.07 39.03 -24.18
CA LEU A 7 -48.62 38.79 -24.21
C LEU A 7 -47.95 38.90 -22.84
N ALA A 8 -48.53 39.68 -21.92
CA ALA A 8 -48.01 39.86 -20.57
C ALA A 8 -48.31 38.63 -19.69
N ALA A 9 -49.51 38.06 -19.81
CA ALA A 9 -49.92 36.87 -19.08
C ALA A 9 -49.11 35.62 -19.47
N ALA A 10 -48.84 35.44 -20.77
CA ALA A 10 -48.03 34.32 -21.27
C ALA A 10 -46.57 34.38 -20.79
N LYS A 11 -46.00 35.58 -20.67
CA LYS A 11 -44.63 35.78 -20.15
C LYS A 11 -44.53 35.53 -18.65
N LEU A 12 -45.57 35.88 -17.88
CA LEU A 12 -45.65 35.61 -16.45
C LEU A 12 -45.79 34.11 -16.15
N LEU A 13 -46.63 33.39 -16.90
CA LEU A 13 -46.76 31.94 -16.78
C LEU A 13 -45.49 31.17 -17.17
N ALA A 14 -44.80 31.62 -18.23
CA ALA A 14 -43.52 31.01 -18.64
C ALA A 14 -42.41 31.25 -17.60
N SER A 15 -42.36 32.43 -16.97
CA SER A 15 -41.42 32.76 -15.89
C SER A 15 -41.63 31.90 -14.65
N LEU A 16 -42.89 31.70 -14.23
CA LEU A 16 -43.22 30.84 -13.09
C LEU A 16 -42.88 29.36 -13.33
N CYS A 17 -43.06 28.85 -14.55
CA CYS A 17 -42.71 27.48 -14.90
C CYS A 17 -41.19 27.24 -14.84
N VAL A 18 -40.39 28.19 -15.34
CA VAL A 18 -38.92 28.07 -15.34
C VAL A 18 -38.33 28.19 -13.94
N CYS A 19 -38.86 29.09 -13.09
CA CYS A 19 -38.43 29.19 -11.69
C CYS A 19 -38.82 27.96 -10.85
N GLY A 20 -39.98 27.34 -11.12
CA GLY A 20 -40.41 26.12 -10.44
C GLY A 20 -39.53 24.89 -10.73
N LEU A 21 -39.03 24.78 -11.97
CA LEU A 21 -38.15 23.69 -12.39
C LEU A 21 -36.71 23.85 -11.90
N ALA A 22 -36.22 25.08 -11.74
CA ALA A 22 -34.86 25.36 -11.24
C ALA A 22 -34.74 25.30 -9.70
N GLY A 23 -35.84 25.50 -8.97
CA GLY A 23 -35.88 25.46 -7.50
C GLY A 23 -35.99 24.05 -6.88
N ALA A 24 -36.25 23.02 -7.69
CA ALA A 24 -36.48 21.66 -7.21
C ALA A 24 -35.23 20.99 -6.58
N CYS A 25 -34.04 21.57 -6.76
CA CYS A 25 -32.79 21.02 -6.23
C CYS A 25 -32.43 21.51 -4.80
N ILE A 26 -33.21 22.41 -4.18
CA ILE A 26 -32.83 23.09 -2.92
C ILE A 26 -33.89 22.92 -1.81
N THR A 27 -35.01 22.23 -2.06
CA THR A 27 -36.16 22.24 -1.14
C THR A 27 -35.98 21.39 0.12
N ALA A 28 -34.86 20.67 0.30
CA ALA A 28 -34.65 19.85 1.49
C ALA A 28 -33.16 19.52 1.76
N PRO A 29 -32.32 20.50 2.17
CA PRO A 29 -30.92 20.22 2.54
C PRO A 29 -30.78 19.38 3.83
N PHE A 30 -31.87 19.21 4.59
CA PHE A 30 -31.90 18.52 5.89
C PHE A 30 -32.93 17.38 5.96
N HIS A 31 -33.42 16.89 4.81
CA HIS A 31 -34.21 15.65 4.80
C HIS A 31 -33.42 14.54 4.12
N ASP A 32 -33.47 13.36 4.72
CA ASP A 32 -32.87 12.17 4.14
C ASP A 32 -33.52 11.85 2.79
N ALA A 33 -32.67 11.57 1.79
CA ALA A 33 -33.12 11.12 0.49
C ALA A 33 -33.83 9.76 0.62
N LYS A 34 -35.04 9.66 0.05
CA LYS A 34 -35.75 8.37 0.00
C LYS A 34 -35.06 7.43 -0.97
N VAL A 35 -34.88 6.18 -0.55
CA VAL A 35 -34.32 5.12 -1.40
C VAL A 35 -35.32 4.80 -2.51
N ASP A 36 -34.88 4.80 -3.78
CA ASP A 36 -35.70 4.38 -4.91
C ASP A 36 -35.96 2.87 -4.84
N PRO A 37 -37.24 2.42 -4.76
CA PRO A 37 -37.59 1.00 -4.74
C PRO A 37 -37.17 0.21 -5.99
N ARG A 38 -36.92 0.89 -7.12
CA ARG A 38 -36.47 0.26 -8.37
C ARG A 38 -34.96 0.02 -8.42
N SER A 39 -34.23 0.53 -7.43
CA SER A 39 -32.79 0.36 -7.36
C SER A 39 -32.41 -1.09 -7.07
N PRO A 40 -31.43 -1.68 -7.78
CA PRO A 40 -30.96 -3.04 -7.51
C PRO A 40 -30.36 -3.19 -6.10
N ILE A 41 -30.00 -2.08 -5.44
CA ILE A 41 -29.46 -2.07 -4.07
C ILE A 41 -30.50 -1.68 -3.01
N ALA A 42 -31.77 -1.47 -3.36
CA ALA A 42 -32.78 -0.95 -2.43
C ALA A 42 -32.93 -1.83 -1.17
N ALA A 43 -32.93 -3.16 -1.34
CA ALA A 43 -33.01 -4.13 -0.24
C ALA A 43 -31.77 -4.11 0.66
N GLU A 44 -30.60 -3.76 0.13
CA GLU A 44 -29.37 -3.64 0.91
C GLU A 44 -29.35 -2.34 1.70
N VAL A 45 -29.73 -1.22 1.07
CA VAL A 45 -29.82 0.08 1.74
C VAL A 45 -30.83 0.01 2.90
N ALA A 46 -31.98 -0.64 2.72
CA ALA A 46 -32.97 -0.84 3.77
C ALA A 46 -32.47 -1.67 4.98
N ARG A 47 -31.49 -2.57 4.77
CA ARG A 47 -30.88 -3.36 5.87
C ARG A 47 -29.79 -2.60 6.62
N THR A 48 -29.11 -1.68 5.95
CA THR A 48 -27.93 -0.99 6.48
C THR A 48 -28.28 0.37 7.09
N VAL A 49 -29.19 1.11 6.46
CA VAL A 49 -29.63 2.41 6.97
C VAL A 49 -30.48 2.19 8.21
N ARG A 50 -30.04 2.79 9.31
CA ARG A 50 -30.80 2.83 10.56
C ARG A 50 -31.36 4.24 10.71
N PRO A 51 -32.53 4.55 10.14
CA PRO A 51 -33.06 5.92 10.12
C PRO A 51 -33.30 6.46 11.54
N ASP A 52 -33.61 5.58 12.50
CA ASP A 52 -33.87 5.93 13.89
C ASP A 52 -32.68 5.64 14.84
N ALA A 53 -31.50 5.32 14.31
CA ALA A 53 -30.34 5.12 15.18
C ALA A 53 -29.93 6.45 15.83
N PRO A 54 -29.60 6.46 17.14
CA PRO A 54 -29.05 7.64 17.77
C PRO A 54 -27.72 8.00 17.10
N PHE A 55 -27.60 9.25 16.66
CA PHE A 55 -26.34 9.75 16.10
C PHE A 55 -25.25 9.73 17.19
N PRO A 56 -24.05 9.21 16.91
CA PRO A 56 -22.98 9.21 17.89
C PRO A 56 -22.62 10.64 18.27
N THR A 57 -22.66 10.95 19.55
CA THR A 57 -22.24 12.24 20.09
C THR A 57 -20.77 12.19 20.49
N PHE A 58 -20.15 13.35 20.69
CA PHE A 58 -18.74 13.42 21.11
C PHE A 58 -18.44 12.70 22.44
N VAL A 59 -19.47 12.42 23.26
CA VAL A 59 -19.33 11.63 24.49
C VAL A 59 -19.17 10.13 24.23
N ASN A 60 -19.56 9.65 23.05
CA ASN A 60 -19.42 8.25 22.64
C ASN A 60 -18.04 7.95 22.07
N PHE A 61 -17.19 8.97 21.86
CA PHE A 61 -15.81 8.73 21.46
C PHE A 61 -15.02 8.15 22.64
N PRO A 62 -14.12 7.18 22.38
CA PRO A 62 -13.22 6.69 23.41
C PRO A 62 -12.39 7.85 23.95
N LYS A 63 -12.20 7.85 25.27
CA LYS A 63 -11.34 8.84 25.93
C LYS A 63 -9.92 8.73 25.36
N LYS A 64 -9.23 9.88 25.30
CA LYS A 64 -7.81 9.92 24.91
C LYS A 64 -7.02 8.89 25.74
N PRO A 65 -6.19 8.04 25.10
CA PRO A 65 -5.31 7.13 25.83
C PRO A 65 -4.41 7.92 26.79
N THR A 66 -4.30 7.43 28.03
CA THR A 66 -3.50 8.07 29.09
C THR A 66 -2.07 7.55 29.13
N ASP A 67 -1.80 6.48 28.39
CA ASP A 67 -0.52 5.79 28.23
C ASP A 67 0.32 6.32 27.05
N VAL A 68 -0.04 7.48 26.51
CA VAL A 68 0.75 8.12 25.45
C VAL A 68 2.02 8.71 26.04
N ARG A 69 3.16 8.42 25.40
CA ARG A 69 4.46 9.00 25.74
C ARG A 69 4.38 10.53 25.86
N PRO A 70 4.80 11.13 26.99
CA PRO A 70 4.92 12.57 27.13
C PRO A 70 5.87 13.19 26.09
N HIS A 71 5.51 14.35 25.55
CA HIS A 71 6.27 15.07 24.51
C HIS A 71 7.78 15.20 24.83
N ARG A 72 8.16 15.51 26.07
CA ARG A 72 9.57 15.62 26.48
C ARG A 72 10.36 14.31 26.35
N GLN A 73 9.70 13.17 26.53
CA GLN A 73 10.36 11.85 26.44
C GLN A 73 10.80 11.51 25.02
N TYR A 74 10.20 12.11 23.98
CA TYR A 74 10.70 11.95 22.61
C TYR A 74 12.08 12.60 22.44
N GLY A 75 12.30 13.78 23.06
CA GLY A 75 13.60 14.46 23.01
C GLY A 75 14.71 13.67 23.71
N TYR A 76 14.41 13.06 24.87
CA TYR A 76 15.38 12.20 25.55
C TYR A 76 15.76 10.97 24.73
N ALA A 77 14.79 10.31 24.11
CA ALA A 77 15.05 9.15 23.26
C ALA A 77 15.88 9.54 22.02
N ALA A 78 15.58 10.68 21.39
CA ALA A 78 16.35 11.18 20.25
C ALA A 78 17.79 11.51 20.65
N ALA A 79 17.99 12.22 21.77
CA ALA A 79 19.31 12.55 22.28
C ALA A 79 20.14 11.29 22.59
N GLN A 80 19.51 10.24 23.13
CA GLN A 80 20.21 8.97 23.37
C GLN A 80 20.66 8.30 22.05
N VAL A 81 19.79 8.28 21.03
CA VAL A 81 20.15 7.72 19.71
C VAL A 81 21.31 8.49 19.07
N GLU A 82 21.35 9.82 19.21
CA GLU A 82 22.45 10.64 18.70
C GLU A 82 23.78 10.33 19.43
N LEU A 83 23.73 10.15 20.76
CA LEU A 83 24.90 9.74 21.53
C LEU A 83 25.40 8.36 21.14
N ASP A 84 24.50 7.39 20.99
CA ASP A 84 24.84 6.02 20.59
C ASP A 84 25.45 6.00 19.18
N ALA A 85 24.90 6.78 18.25
CA ALA A 85 25.44 6.93 16.91
C ALA A 85 26.85 7.53 16.93
N ALA A 86 27.07 8.59 17.72
CA ALA A 86 28.39 9.19 17.89
C ALA A 86 29.42 8.20 18.46
N ALA A 87 29.00 7.36 19.42
CA ALA A 87 29.84 6.32 19.99
C ALA A 87 30.22 5.25 18.95
N ILE A 88 29.29 4.81 18.11
CA ILE A 88 29.57 3.86 17.02
C ILE A 88 30.57 4.47 16.04
N VAL A 89 30.33 5.70 15.57
CA VAL A 89 31.24 6.38 14.63
C VAL A 89 32.65 6.49 15.20
N ALA A 90 32.77 6.85 16.47
CA ALA A 90 34.06 6.93 17.14
C ALA A 90 34.72 5.54 17.27
N GLY A 91 33.93 4.50 17.61
CA GLY A 91 34.41 3.13 17.77
C GLY A 91 34.83 2.47 16.45
N THR A 92 34.25 2.87 15.32
CA THR A 92 34.56 2.34 13.98
C THR A 92 35.47 3.25 13.16
N ALA A 93 36.09 4.27 13.76
CA ALA A 93 37.02 5.11 13.05
C ALA A 93 38.21 4.28 12.52
N ASP A 94 38.76 4.62 11.35
CA ASP A 94 39.86 3.85 10.73
C ASP A 94 41.11 3.72 11.62
N SER A 95 41.26 4.61 12.61
CA SER A 95 42.33 4.59 13.60
C SER A 95 42.11 3.63 14.77
N THR A 96 40.90 3.08 14.97
CA THR A 96 40.58 2.22 16.13
C THR A 96 40.78 0.73 15.87
N TRP A 97 40.91 0.32 14.61
CA TRP A 97 41.18 -1.06 14.25
C TRP A 97 42.47 -1.15 13.43
N THR A 98 43.32 -2.11 13.78
CA THR A 98 44.49 -2.49 12.99
C THR A 98 44.33 -3.93 12.56
N LEU A 99 44.63 -4.23 11.30
CA LEU A 99 44.60 -5.59 10.79
C LEU A 99 46.00 -6.20 11.02
N SER A 100 46.17 -6.91 12.14
CA SER A 100 47.40 -7.68 12.42
C SER A 100 47.33 -9.08 11.81
N ASP A 101 48.49 -9.71 11.66
CA ASP A 101 48.60 -11.14 11.36
C ASP A 101 47.95 -11.61 10.04
N THR A 102 47.83 -10.71 9.07
CA THR A 102 47.28 -11.00 7.74
C THR A 102 47.99 -12.15 7.02
N GLU A 103 49.31 -12.25 7.19
CA GLU A 103 50.08 -13.34 6.57
C GLU A 103 49.81 -14.69 7.25
N ALA A 104 49.66 -14.73 8.58
CA ALA A 104 49.31 -15.95 9.29
C ALA A 104 47.90 -16.42 8.91
N PHE A 105 46.95 -15.50 8.81
CA PHE A 105 45.61 -15.78 8.29
C PHE A 105 45.65 -16.31 6.85
N ALA A 106 46.39 -15.65 5.95
CA ALA A 106 46.50 -16.08 4.56
C ALA A 106 47.17 -17.45 4.42
N MET A 107 48.20 -17.73 5.22
CA MET A 107 48.85 -19.04 5.29
C MET A 107 47.87 -20.12 5.76
N GLN A 108 47.12 -19.87 6.83
CA GLN A 108 46.12 -20.82 7.33
C GLN A 108 45.03 -21.06 6.28
N ALA A 109 44.51 -20.00 5.64
CA ALA A 109 43.50 -20.13 4.60
C ALA A 109 44.00 -20.96 3.41
N ARG A 110 45.27 -20.81 3.01
CA ARG A 110 45.90 -21.65 1.96
C ARG A 110 46.05 -23.10 2.42
N ALA A 111 46.40 -23.34 3.68
CA ALA A 111 46.48 -24.69 4.23
C ALA A 111 45.10 -25.38 4.27
N ASP A 112 44.06 -24.64 4.67
CA ASP A 112 42.69 -25.14 4.76
C ASP A 112 42.04 -25.38 3.38
N ALA A 113 42.36 -24.55 2.38
CA ALA A 113 41.88 -24.69 1.02
C ALA A 113 42.37 -26.00 0.35
N GLY A 114 43.45 -26.58 0.86
CA GLY A 114 44.06 -27.78 0.29
C GLY A 114 44.80 -27.50 -1.04
N PRO A 115 45.30 -28.56 -1.70
CA PRO A 115 46.02 -28.40 -2.95
C PRO A 115 45.11 -27.89 -4.07
N GLU A 116 45.67 -27.09 -4.97
CA GLU A 116 44.97 -26.66 -6.17
C GLU A 116 44.60 -27.90 -7.01
N LEU A 117 43.30 -28.07 -7.24
CA LEU A 117 42.80 -29.18 -8.03
C LEU A 117 43.10 -28.93 -9.51
N PRO A 118 43.50 -29.96 -10.28
CA PRO A 118 43.67 -29.80 -11.71
C PRO A 118 42.34 -29.36 -12.34
N PRO A 119 42.38 -28.52 -13.39
CA PRO A 119 41.18 -28.16 -14.12
C PRO A 119 40.49 -29.43 -14.65
N PRO A 120 39.16 -29.52 -14.58
CA PRO A 120 38.43 -30.69 -15.05
C PRO A 120 38.64 -30.92 -16.55
N ASP A 121 38.73 -32.19 -16.97
CA ASP A 121 38.90 -32.53 -18.38
C ASP A 121 37.64 -32.10 -19.16
N PRO A 122 37.77 -31.30 -20.24
CA PRO A 122 36.63 -30.95 -21.09
C PRO A 122 35.94 -32.19 -21.69
N ALA A 123 36.63 -33.32 -21.86
CA ALA A 123 36.06 -34.57 -22.31
C ALA A 123 35.03 -35.14 -21.31
N ASP A 124 35.26 -35.02 -20.01
CA ASP A 124 34.33 -35.47 -18.97
C ASP A 124 33.03 -34.68 -19.01
N THR A 125 33.14 -33.37 -19.23
CA THR A 125 31.98 -32.49 -19.40
C THR A 125 31.18 -32.86 -20.65
N ALA A 126 31.86 -33.16 -21.75
CA ALA A 126 31.22 -33.60 -22.99
C ALA A 126 30.54 -34.98 -22.84
N ALA A 127 31.18 -35.90 -22.12
CA ALA A 127 30.64 -37.23 -21.83
C ALA A 127 29.38 -37.15 -20.94
N PHE A 128 29.42 -36.36 -19.87
CA PHE A 128 28.26 -36.10 -19.02
C PHE A 128 27.10 -35.48 -19.81
N ALA A 129 27.39 -34.46 -20.63
CA ALA A 129 26.37 -33.83 -21.47
C ALA A 129 25.76 -34.82 -22.48
N LYS A 130 26.55 -35.75 -23.03
CA LYS A 130 26.06 -36.82 -23.91
C LYS A 130 25.15 -37.80 -23.17
N ASP A 131 25.54 -38.25 -21.97
CA ASP A 131 24.73 -39.16 -21.14
C ASP A 131 23.37 -38.53 -20.78
N GLN A 132 23.38 -37.27 -20.37
CA GLN A 132 22.15 -36.53 -20.07
C GLN A 132 21.21 -36.41 -21.28
N ARG A 133 21.75 -36.18 -22.48
CA ARG A 133 20.95 -36.16 -23.73
C ARG A 133 20.38 -37.54 -24.07
N ALA A 134 21.16 -38.61 -23.88
CA ALA A 134 20.71 -39.98 -24.14
C ALA A 134 19.53 -40.35 -23.21
N ARG A 135 19.62 -40.03 -21.92
CA ARG A 135 18.54 -40.23 -20.94
C ARG A 135 17.29 -39.40 -21.24
N ALA A 136 17.48 -38.20 -21.77
CA ALA A 136 16.39 -37.29 -22.13
C ALA A 136 15.70 -37.64 -23.46
N THR A 137 16.25 -38.59 -24.24
CA THR A 137 15.67 -38.99 -25.53
C THR A 137 14.50 -39.97 -25.30
N PRO A 138 13.26 -39.62 -25.68
CA PRO A 138 12.12 -40.52 -25.53
C PRO A 138 12.29 -41.80 -26.37
N PRO A 139 11.69 -42.94 -25.95
CA PRO A 139 11.73 -44.16 -26.73
C PRO A 139 11.04 -43.97 -28.09
N PRO A 140 11.50 -44.69 -29.13
CA PRO A 140 10.90 -44.58 -30.46
C PRO A 140 9.43 -45.01 -30.45
N PRO A 141 8.56 -44.38 -31.25
CA PRO A 141 7.15 -44.73 -31.31
C PRO A 141 6.97 -46.17 -31.87
N PRO A 142 5.93 -46.90 -31.42
CA PRO A 142 5.66 -48.25 -31.92
C PRO A 142 5.36 -48.21 -33.43
N LYS A 143 5.85 -49.22 -34.16
CA LYS A 143 5.55 -49.40 -35.59
C LYS A 143 4.05 -49.69 -35.75
N ARG A 144 3.36 -48.88 -36.56
CA ARG A 144 1.98 -49.13 -37.01
C ARG A 144 1.94 -50.22 -38.08
#